data_AF-A0A962PDW2-F1
#
_entry.id   AF-A0A962PDW2-F1
#
_cell.length_a   1.000
_cell.length_b   1.000
_cell.length_c   1.000
_cell.angle_alpha   90.00
_cell.angle_beta   90.00
_cell.angle_gamma   90.00
#
_symmetry.space_group_name_H-M   'P 1'
#
loop_
_entity.id
_entity.type
_entity.pdbx_description
1 polymer ?
#
loop_
_entity_poly.entity_id
_entity_poly.type
_entity_poly.pdbx_seq_one_letter_code
_entity_poly.pdbx_strand_id
1 'polypeptide(L)'
;QAIFDEEVPAGALELEIFKADHTAYSKKLNKVVMMRDVPDHTKEDFVLLSGTAVRELLGKGIAPPPEFSRPEVAKILSDYYQALDQ
;
A
#
# COMPACT_ATOMS: atom_id res chain seq x y z
N GLN A 1 16.29 6.89 3.70
CA GLN A 1 16.85 5.67 4.32
C GLN A 1 18.38 5.73 4.40
N ALA A 2 19.07 6.34 3.41
CA ALA A 2 20.54 6.44 3.36
C ALA A 2 21.22 7.06 4.60
N ILE A 3 20.54 7.94 5.36
CA ILE A 3 21.08 8.53 6.60
C ILE A 3 21.61 7.50 7.61
N PHE A 4 20.99 6.31 7.69
CA PHE A 4 21.43 5.23 8.58
C PHE A 4 22.72 4.55 8.13
N ASP A 5 23.13 4.75 6.87
CA ASP A 5 24.39 4.26 6.31
C ASP A 5 25.47 5.35 6.33
N GLU A 6 25.07 6.61 6.14
CA GLU A 6 25.99 7.72 5.85
C GLU A 6 26.34 8.57 7.09
N GLU A 7 25.41 8.71 8.05
CA GLU A 7 25.56 9.68 9.15
C GLU A 7 25.45 9.05 10.54
N VAL A 8 24.63 8.00 10.70
CA VAL A 8 24.44 7.36 12.00
C VAL A 8 25.69 6.56 12.38
N PRO A 9 26.30 6.81 13.55
CA PRO A 9 27.48 6.06 13.99
C PRO A 9 27.22 4.57 14.13
N ALA A 10 28.21 3.74 13.74
CA ALA A 10 28.14 2.30 13.91
C ALA A 10 27.94 1.92 15.38
N GLY A 11 26.98 1.03 15.65
CA GLY A 11 26.64 0.58 17.01
C GLY A 11 25.79 1.56 17.83
N ALA A 12 25.32 2.67 17.25
CA ALA A 12 24.42 3.59 17.93
C ALA A 12 23.03 2.99 18.21
N LEU A 13 22.63 1.97 17.43
CA LEU A 13 21.35 1.28 17.54
C LEU A 13 21.58 -0.23 17.50
N GLU A 14 20.90 -0.97 18.38
CA GLU A 14 20.78 -2.43 18.30
C GLU A 14 19.70 -2.84 17.28
N LEU A 15 18.79 -1.92 16.95
CA LEU A 15 17.71 -2.14 15.99
C LEU A 15 18.24 -2.12 14.55
N GLU A 16 17.75 -3.07 13.74
CA GLU A 16 18.06 -3.15 12.32
C GLU A 16 16.98 -2.49 11.46
N ILE A 17 17.41 -1.83 10.38
CA ILE A 17 16.52 -1.13 9.46
C ILE A 17 16.09 -2.06 8.32
N PHE A 18 14.80 -2.37 8.26
CA PHE A 18 14.20 -2.95 7.06
C PHE A 18 13.95 -1.82 6.03
N LYS A 19 14.83 -1.72 5.04
CA LYS A 19 14.74 -0.74 3.95
C LYS A 19 13.60 -1.13 3.00
N ALA A 20 12.36 -0.74 3.30
CA ALA A 20 11.20 -1.02 2.44
C ALA A 20 11.14 -0.09 1.20
N ASP A 21 10.27 -0.42 0.25
CA ASP A 21 9.97 0.40 -0.92
C ASP A 21 8.45 0.38 -1.22
N HIS A 22 8.00 1.14 -2.22
CA HIS A 22 6.63 1.18 -2.67
C HIS A 22 6.09 -0.22 -2.98
N THR A 23 5.00 -0.59 -2.31
CA THR A 23 4.32 -1.87 -2.54
C THR A 23 3.17 -1.72 -3.54
N ALA A 24 3.02 -2.72 -4.40
CA ALA A 24 1.89 -2.81 -5.31
C ALA A 24 1.43 -4.28 -5.44
N TYR A 25 0.17 -4.47 -5.82
CA TYR A 25 -0.30 -5.80 -6.18
C TYR A 25 0.16 -6.15 -7.60
N SER A 26 0.97 -7.21 -7.74
CA SER A 26 1.37 -7.75 -9.05
C SER A 26 0.29 -8.67 -9.59
N LYS A 27 -0.20 -8.37 -10.80
CA LYS A 27 -1.09 -9.23 -11.57
C LYS A 27 -0.38 -10.48 -12.09
N LYS A 28 0.90 -10.37 -12.45
CA LYS A 28 1.74 -11.50 -12.92
C LYS A 28 1.97 -12.54 -11.82
N LEU A 29 2.25 -12.08 -10.60
CA LEU A 29 2.60 -12.94 -9.46
C LEU A 29 1.42 -13.19 -8.51
N ASN A 30 0.29 -12.53 -8.75
CA ASN A 30 -0.95 -12.63 -7.96
C ASN A 30 -0.72 -12.41 -6.45
N LYS A 31 0.12 -11.43 -6.10
CA LYS A 31 0.47 -11.10 -4.71
C LYS A 31 1.00 -9.67 -4.58
N VAL A 32 1.04 -9.17 -3.36
CA VAL A 32 1.69 -7.90 -3.02
C VAL A 32 3.22 -8.08 -3.08
N VAL A 33 3.89 -7.16 -3.76
CA VAL A 33 5.35 -7.11 -3.91
C VAL A 33 5.85 -5.68 -3.70
N MET A 34 7.12 -5.52 -3.31
CA MET A 34 7.80 -4.22 -3.42
C MET A 34 8.24 -4.03 -4.87
N MET A 35 8.05 -2.84 -5.43
CA MET A 35 8.32 -2.58 -6.86
C MET A 35 9.78 -2.86 -7.26
N ARG A 36 10.74 -2.58 -6.37
CA ARG A 36 12.16 -2.91 -6.59
C ARG A 36 12.46 -4.42 -6.72
N ASP A 37 11.61 -5.28 -6.15
CA ASP A 37 11.86 -6.73 -6.11
C ASP A 37 11.42 -7.41 -7.42
N VAL A 38 10.76 -6.66 -8.31
CA VAL A 38 10.18 -7.16 -9.57
C VAL A 38 10.53 -6.23 -10.77
N PRO A 39 11.82 -6.11 -11.12
CA PRO A 39 12.28 -5.19 -12.17
C PRO A 39 11.78 -5.57 -13.58
N ASP A 40 11.23 -6.76 -13.77
CA ASP A 40 10.68 -7.29 -15.01
C ASP A 40 9.20 -6.89 -15.26
N HIS A 41 8.58 -6.16 -14.32
CA HIS A 41 7.21 -5.69 -14.43
C HIS A 41 7.12 -4.33 -15.13
N THR A 42 6.08 -4.16 -15.94
CA THR A 42 5.68 -2.85 -16.46
C THR A 42 4.56 -2.26 -15.59
N LYS A 43 4.19 -1.00 -15.84
CA LYS A 43 3.16 -0.30 -15.05
C LYS A 43 1.80 -1.02 -15.10
N GLU A 44 1.51 -1.69 -16.21
CA GLU A 44 0.26 -2.39 -16.49
C GLU A 44 0.12 -3.68 -15.67
N ASP A 45 1.25 -4.27 -15.25
CA ASP A 45 1.30 -5.46 -14.42
C ASP A 45 0.90 -5.19 -12.96
N PHE A 46 0.77 -3.92 -12.57
CA PHE A 46 0.38 -3.54 -11.22
C PHE A 46 -1.08 -3.08 -11.13
N VAL A 47 -1.71 -3.37 -9.99
CA VAL A 47 -2.93 -2.68 -9.58
C VAL A 47 -2.53 -1.49 -8.73
N LEU A 48 -2.76 -0.29 -9.26
CA LEU A 48 -2.46 0.99 -8.62
C LEU A 48 -3.78 1.71 -8.38
N LEU A 49 -4.16 1.86 -7.11
CA LEU A 49 -5.34 2.61 -6.71
C LEU A 49 -4.90 3.75 -5.79
N SER A 50 -5.19 4.99 -6.18
CA SER A 50 -4.81 6.15 -5.38
C SER A 50 -5.65 6.23 -4.10
N GLY A 51 -5.08 6.76 -3.02
CA GLY A 51 -5.82 6.93 -1.76
C GLY A 51 -7.08 7.80 -1.91
N THR A 52 -7.06 8.76 -2.83
CA THR A 52 -8.25 9.58 -3.16
C THR A 52 -9.34 8.73 -3.82
N ALA A 53 -8.99 7.90 -4.81
CA ALA A 53 -9.95 6.99 -5.44
C ALA A 53 -10.52 5.97 -4.44
N VAL A 54 -9.69 5.45 -3.53
CA VAL A 54 -10.14 4.55 -2.46
C VAL A 54 -11.21 5.20 -1.59
N ARG A 55 -10.96 6.42 -1.11
CA ARG A 55 -11.92 7.15 -0.27
C ARG A 55 -13.22 7.47 -1.01
N GLU A 56 -13.11 7.86 -2.29
CA GLU A 56 -14.29 8.11 -3.13
C GLU A 56 -15.15 6.86 -3.29
N LEU A 57 -14.54 5.70 -3.57
CA LEU A 57 -15.26 4.43 -3.66
C LEU A 57 -15.96 4.08 -2.35
N LEU A 58 -15.23 4.19 -1.22
CA LEU A 58 -15.77 3.88 0.10
C LEU A 58 -16.93 4.79 0.50
N GLY A 59 -16.86 6.09 0.20
CA GLY A 59 -17.96 7.04 0.44
C GLY A 59 -19.20 6.76 -0.42
N LYS A 60 -19.01 6.23 -1.64
CA LYS A 60 -20.11 5.75 -2.50
C LYS A 60 -20.65 4.38 -2.09
N GLY A 61 -20.12 3.75 -1.04
CA GLY A 61 -20.47 2.38 -0.65
C GLY A 61 -19.95 1.29 -1.57
N ILE A 62 -19.01 1.64 -2.47
CA ILE A 62 -18.38 0.70 -3.39
C ILE A 62 -17.09 0.18 -2.75
N ALA A 63 -17.02 -1.14 -2.54
CA ALA A 63 -15.80 -1.74 -2.00
C ALA A 63 -14.64 -1.64 -3.01
N PRO A 64 -13.43 -1.21 -2.59
CA PRO A 64 -12.24 -1.31 -3.42
C PRO A 64 -11.94 -2.78 -3.79
N PRO A 65 -11.13 -3.02 -4.83
CA PRO A 65 -10.75 -4.37 -5.24
C PRO A 65 -10.14 -5.17 -4.08
N PRO A 66 -10.43 -6.48 -3.97
CA PRO A 66 -9.93 -7.34 -2.87
C PRO A 66 -8.40 -7.46 -2.86
N GLU A 67 -7.74 -7.21 -3.98
CA GLU A 67 -6.29 -7.11 -4.13
C GLU A 67 -5.71 -5.93 -3.33
N PHE A 68 -6.53 -4.91 -3.07
CA PHE A 68 -6.15 -3.68 -2.39
C PHE A 68 -6.72 -3.60 -0.97
N SER A 69 -8.01 -3.90 -0.79
CA SER A 69 -8.68 -3.77 0.50
C SER A 69 -9.33 -5.09 0.90
N ARG A 70 -9.09 -5.51 2.14
CA ARG A 70 -9.81 -6.64 2.71
C ARG A 70 -11.28 -6.26 2.91
N PRO A 71 -12.25 -7.11 2.53
CA PRO A 71 -13.68 -6.79 2.62
C PRO A 71 -14.12 -6.32 4.02
N GLU A 72 -13.56 -6.93 5.06
CA GLU A 72 -13.88 -6.62 6.46
C GLU A 72 -13.42 -5.21 6.84
N VAL A 73 -12.24 -4.81 6.35
CA VAL A 73 -11.69 -3.45 6.56
C VAL A 73 -12.44 -2.44 5.71
N ALA A 74 -12.72 -2.77 4.44
CA ALA A 74 -13.49 -1.91 3.54
C ALA A 74 -14.89 -1.62 4.11
N LYS A 75 -15.54 -2.59 4.74
CA LYS A 75 -16.84 -2.41 5.39
C LYS A 75 -16.78 -1.36 6.51
N ILE A 76 -15.83 -1.49 7.43
CA ILE A 76 -15.65 -0.56 8.54
C ILE A 76 -15.42 0.87 8.02
N LEU A 77 -14.54 1.02 7.03
CA LEU A 77 -14.23 2.33 6.46
C LEU A 77 -15.42 2.91 5.68
N SER A 78 -16.14 2.08 4.92
CA SER A 78 -17.30 2.52 4.16
C SER A 78 -18.43 2.99 5.07
N ASP A 79 -18.68 2.28 6.18
CA ASP A 79 -19.68 2.68 7.18
C ASP A 79 -19.37 4.06 7.77
N TYR A 80 -18.09 4.32 8.05
CA TYR A 80 -17.63 5.64 8.49
C TYR A 80 -17.85 6.72 7.42
N TYR A 81 -17.40 6.51 6.18
CA TYR A 81 -17.51 7.54 5.14
C TYR A 81 -18.96 7.84 4.75
N GLN A 82 -19.83 6.82 4.70
CA GLN A 82 -21.26 7.02 4.41
C GLN A 82 -22.01 7.75 5.52
N ALA A 83 -21.51 7.74 6.75
CA ALA A 83 -22.09 8.48 7.86
C ALA A 83 -21.66 9.97 7.89
N LEU A 84 -20.56 10.34 7.22
CA LEU A 84 -20.09 11.73 7.17
C LEU A 84 -20.93 12.64 6.25
N ASP A 85 -21.60 12.04 5.26
CA ASP A 85 -22.45 12.75 4.30
C ASP A 85 -23.92 12.87 4.80
N GLN A 86 -24.19 12.55 6.06
CA GLN A 86 -25.51 12.67 6.73
C GLN A 86 -25.67 13.97 7.51
#